data_AF-A0A4Y2FYE2-F1
#
_entry.id   AF-A0A4Y2FYE2-F1
#
_cell.length_a   1.000
_cell.length_b   1.000
_cell.length_c   1.000
_cell.angle_alpha   90.00
_cell.angle_beta   90.00
_cell.angle_gamma   90.00
#
_symmetry.space_group_name_H-M   'P 1'
#
loop_
_entity.id
_entity.type
_entity.pdbx_description
1 polymer ?
#
loop_
_entity_poly.entity_id
_entity_poly.type
_entity_poly.pdbx_seq_one_letter_code
_entity_poly.pdbx_strand_id
1 'polypeptide(L)'
;METVGPRTTRRNSSRHIFVNKDLENCSHVFQRIDRVKRQLESPYEGPFPVIERKDEYFTINIKGKHVNVSLDRLKPPYILAEGNPKGTTTDHNKVQTSDNKPDLTQKQSRTGRTIRLPVRFKD
;
A
#
# COMPACT_ATOMS: atom_id res chain seq x y z
N MET A 1 -47.88 15.78 7.08
CA MET A 1 -46.64 16.06 6.31
C MET A 1 -45.50 15.51 7.13
N GLU A 2 -44.87 14.41 6.72
CA GLU A 2 -43.73 13.85 7.46
C GLU A 2 -42.45 14.63 7.11
N THR A 3 -41.77 15.12 8.14
CA THR A 3 -40.50 15.84 8.02
C THR A 3 -39.36 14.85 7.82
N VAL A 4 -38.85 14.75 6.59
CA VAL A 4 -37.63 14.00 6.28
C VAL A 4 -36.39 14.78 6.73
N GLY A 5 -35.77 14.32 7.81
CA GLY A 5 -34.49 14.84 8.31
C GLY A 5 -33.30 14.05 7.76
N PRO A 6 -32.10 14.67 7.67
CA PRO A 6 -30.90 14.00 7.17
C PRO A 6 -30.49 12.82 8.07
N ARG A 7 -30.11 11.71 7.44
CA ARG A 7 -29.65 10.49 8.14
C ARG A 7 -28.27 10.73 8.75
N THR A 8 -28.12 10.40 10.03
CA THR A 8 -26.84 10.58 10.74
C THR A 8 -25.76 9.73 10.06
N THR A 9 -24.65 10.36 9.71
CA THR A 9 -23.49 9.68 9.12
C THR A 9 -22.63 9.09 10.23
N ARG A 10 -22.07 7.89 10.01
CA ARG A 10 -21.10 7.28 10.93
C ARG A 10 -19.89 8.21 11.07
N ARG A 11 -19.77 8.89 12.22
CA ARG A 11 -18.63 9.77 12.51
C ARG A 11 -17.50 8.90 13.05
N ASN A 12 -16.50 8.61 12.21
CA ASN A 12 -15.29 7.92 12.66
C ASN A 12 -14.42 8.93 13.43
N SER A 13 -14.59 8.97 14.76
CA SER A 13 -13.91 9.96 15.62
C SER A 13 -12.46 9.61 15.93
N SER A 14 -12.03 8.35 15.74
CA SER A 14 -10.62 7.97 15.84
C SER A 14 -10.00 7.96 14.44
N ARG A 15 -9.31 9.05 14.10
CA ARG A 15 -8.44 9.06 12.91
C ARG A 15 -7.19 8.24 13.23
N HIS A 16 -7.26 6.93 13.01
CA HIS A 16 -6.04 6.11 12.98
C HIS A 16 -5.27 6.45 11.70
N ILE A 17 -4.13 7.12 11.85
CA ILE A 17 -3.22 7.40 10.76
C ILE A 17 -2.49 6.10 10.44
N PHE A 18 -2.54 5.68 9.17
CA PHE A 18 -1.78 4.53 8.73
C PHE A 18 -0.31 4.92 8.56
N VAL A 19 0.59 4.23 9.27
CA VAL A 19 2.04 4.33 9.09
C VAL A 19 2.56 2.96 8.69
N ASN A 20 3.46 2.93 7.72
CA ASN A 20 4.09 1.69 7.30
C ASN A 20 5.11 1.24 8.35
N LYS A 21 4.94 0.03 8.89
CA LYS A 21 5.80 -0.56 9.94
C LYS A 21 7.26 -0.67 9.52
N ASP A 22 7.52 -0.87 8.22
CA ASP A 22 8.87 -1.04 7.71
C ASP A 22 9.69 0.27 7.76
N LEU A 23 9.03 1.43 7.94
CA LEU A 23 9.70 2.73 8.08
C LEU A 23 10.55 2.83 9.35
N GLU A 24 10.17 2.12 10.42
CA GLU A 24 10.91 2.13 11.67
C GLU A 24 12.31 1.52 11.51
N ASN A 25 12.42 0.47 10.69
CA ASN A 25 13.63 -0.35 10.56
C ASN A 25 14.42 -0.11 9.26
N CYS A 26 13.88 0.60 8.27
CA CYS A 26 14.53 0.76 6.98
C CYS A 26 15.73 1.72 7.02
N SER A 27 16.88 1.33 6.45
CA SER A 27 18.10 2.18 6.39
C SER A 27 17.98 3.33 5.39
N HIS A 28 17.23 3.12 4.32
CA HIS A 28 16.96 4.10 3.28
C HIS A 28 15.44 4.31 3.15
N VAL A 29 15.01 5.39 2.51
CA VAL A 29 13.61 5.70 2.22
C VAL A 29 13.46 6.41 0.89
N PHE A 30 12.33 6.19 0.22
CA PHE A 30 11.90 6.96 -0.94
C PHE A 30 11.07 8.16 -0.51
N GLN A 31 11.39 9.35 -1.03
CA GLN A 31 10.61 10.56 -0.76
C GLN A 31 9.66 10.89 -1.91
N ARG A 32 8.39 11.19 -1.59
CA ARG A 32 7.38 11.62 -2.55
C ARG A 32 7.70 13.01 -3.11
N ILE A 33 7.57 13.15 -4.43
CA ILE A 33 7.70 14.44 -5.13
C ILE A 33 6.32 15.11 -5.15
N ASP A 34 6.14 16.16 -4.34
CA ASP A 34 4.87 16.91 -4.22
C ASP A 34 4.77 18.12 -5.18
N ARG A 35 5.83 18.41 -5.94
CA ARG A 35 5.76 19.43 -7.02
C ARG A 35 4.96 18.92 -8.21
N VAL A 36 4.56 19.83 -9.10
CA VAL A 36 4.01 19.47 -10.42
C VAL A 36 5.04 18.60 -11.14
N LYS A 37 4.61 17.38 -11.47
CA LYS A 37 5.48 16.36 -12.08
C LYS A 37 5.59 16.59 -13.58
N ARG A 38 6.77 16.28 -14.12
CA ARG A 38 6.94 16.18 -15.58
C ARG A 38 6.31 14.88 -16.08
N GLN A 39 6.00 14.85 -17.38
CA GLN A 39 5.54 13.61 -18.02
C GLN A 39 6.59 12.51 -17.81
N LEU A 40 6.13 11.32 -17.43
CA LEU A 40 6.95 10.13 -17.17
C LEU A 40 7.96 10.27 -15.99
N GLU A 41 7.83 11.29 -15.14
CA GLU A 41 8.65 11.39 -13.91
C GLU A 41 8.13 10.45 -12.82
N SER A 42 9.05 9.75 -12.13
CA SER A 42 8.67 8.88 -11.02
C SER A 42 8.02 9.69 -9.89
N PRO A 43 6.97 9.17 -9.24
CA PRO A 43 6.29 9.90 -8.16
C PRO A 43 7.12 10.05 -6.88
N TYR A 44 8.18 9.25 -6.75
CA TYR A 44 9.12 9.27 -5.65
C TYR A 44 10.54 9.42 -6.20
N GLU A 45 11.39 10.06 -5.41
CA GLU A 45 12.83 10.19 -5.67
C GLU A 45 13.59 9.31 -4.69
N GLY A 46 14.61 8.61 -5.22
CA GLY A 46 15.78 8.02 -4.57
C GLY A 46 15.58 7.16 -3.31
N PRO A 47 16.36 6.09 -3.10
CA PRO A 47 16.57 5.60 -1.73
C PRO A 47 17.56 6.55 -1.04
N PHE A 48 17.05 7.44 -0.18
CA PHE A 48 17.87 8.34 0.65
C PHE A 48 18.18 7.70 1.99
N PRO A 49 19.42 7.80 2.50
CA PRO A 49 19.75 7.24 3.80
C PRO A 49 19.09 8.07 4.92
N VAL A 50 18.53 7.36 5.89
CA VAL A 50 17.89 7.95 7.07
C VAL A 50 18.95 8.23 8.13
N ILE A 51 19.00 9.48 8.61
CA ILE A 51 19.94 9.94 9.64
C ILE A 51 19.31 9.85 11.02
N GLU A 52 18.07 10.34 11.14
CA GLU A 52 17.35 10.41 12.42
C GLU A 52 15.87 10.08 12.19
N ARG A 53 15.25 9.40 13.16
CA ARG A 53 13.83 9.04 13.13
C ARG A 53 13.11 9.69 14.30
N LYS A 54 11.95 10.29 14.03
CA LYS A 54 11.01 10.80 15.03
C LYS A 54 9.60 10.35 14.66
N ASP A 55 8.67 10.52 15.61
CA ASP A 55 7.30 10.03 15.50
C ASP A 55 6.51 10.68 14.34
N GLU A 56 6.81 11.92 13.97
CA GLU A 56 6.09 12.64 12.91
C GLU A 56 6.90 12.79 11.60
N TYR A 57 8.23 12.83 11.70
CA TYR A 57 9.13 13.13 10.59
C TYR A 57 10.50 12.45 10.75
N PHE A 58 11.15 12.17 9.63
CA PHE A 58 12.53 11.67 9.58
C PHE A 58 13.46 12.73 8.99
N THR A 59 14.71 12.68 9.43
CA THR A 59 15.80 13.45 8.83
C THR A 59 16.54 12.55 7.85
N ILE A 60 16.54 12.91 6.57
CA ILE A 60 17.18 12.12 5.50
C ILE A 60 18.32 12.92 4.85
N ASN A 61 19.32 12.22 4.31
CA ASN A 61 20.40 12.86 3.55
C ASN A 61 20.04 12.94 2.06
N ILE A 62 19.83 14.14 1.55
CA ILE A 62 19.65 14.40 0.13
C ILE A 62 20.87 15.17 -0.36
N LYS A 63 21.73 14.51 -1.14
CA LYS A 63 22.91 15.14 -1.78
C LYS A 63 23.82 15.90 -0.79
N GLY A 64 24.04 15.32 0.39
CA GLY A 64 24.86 15.91 1.46
C GLY A 64 24.13 16.90 2.36
N LYS A 65 22.84 17.15 2.14
CA LYS A 65 22.01 18.03 2.98
C LYS A 65 21.05 17.21 3.82
N HIS A 66 20.94 17.58 5.09
CA HIS A 66 20.00 16.95 6.01
C HIS A 66 18.64 17.64 5.86
N VAL A 67 17.62 16.89 5.49
CA VAL A 67 16.28 17.41 5.21
C VAL A 67 15.25 16.67 6.07
N ASN A 68 14.36 17.43 6.70
CA ASN A 68 13.27 16.89 7.50
C ASN A 68 12.05 16.61 6.61
N VAL A 69 11.55 15.38 6.67
CA VAL A 69 10.46 14.89 5.82
C VAL A 69 9.43 14.19 6.69
N SER A 70 8.17 14.59 6.57
CA SER A 70 7.05 13.96 7.27
C SER A 70 6.86 12.51 6.83
N LEU A 71 6.43 11.65 7.75
CA LEU A 71 6.21 10.23 7.47
C LEU A 71 5.27 9.96 6.30
N ASP A 72 4.24 10.79 6.11
CA ASP A 72 3.28 10.67 4.99
C ASP A 72 3.95 10.70 3.61
N ARG A 73 5.09 11.38 3.50
CA ARG A 73 5.83 11.53 2.24
C ARG A 73 6.88 10.46 2.04
N LEU A 74 7.07 9.56 3.00
CA LEU A 74 8.09 8.52 2.96
C LEU A 74 7.49 7.18 2.59
N LYS A 75 8.27 6.41 1.84
CA LYS A 75 7.98 5.02 1.52
C LYS A 75 9.21 4.17 1.80
N PRO A 76 9.07 3.01 2.46
CA PRO A 76 10.20 2.11 2.66
C PRO A 76 10.68 1.55 1.30
N PRO A 77 11.99 1.35 1.12
CA PRO A 77 12.56 0.84 -0.11
C PRO A 77 12.60 -0.69 -0.07
N TYR A 78 12.01 -1.31 -1.08
CA TYR A 78 12.13 -2.75 -1.32
C TYR A 78 13.11 -2.93 -2.47
N ILE A 79 14.38 -3.13 -2.14
CA ILE A 79 15.44 -3.40 -3.10
C ILE A 79 15.73 -4.90 -3.01
N LEU A 80 15.72 -5.59 -4.15
CA LEU A 80 16.05 -7.01 -4.22
C LEU A 80 17.53 -7.16 -3.86
N ALA A 81 17.83 -7.93 -2.81
CA ALA A 81 19.19 -8.25 -2.46
C ALA A 81 19.75 -9.25 -3.48
N GLU A 82 20.51 -8.76 -4.47
CA GLU A 82 21.33 -9.64 -5.30
C GLU A 82 22.52 -10.14 -4.46
N GLY A 83 22.42 -11.37 -3.94
CA GLY A 83 23.61 -12.13 -3.50
C GLY A 83 23.79 -12.43 -2.02
N ASN A 84 22.72 -12.55 -1.20
CA ASN A 84 22.87 -13.17 0.13
C ASN A 84 21.62 -13.98 0.54
N PRO A 85 21.71 -15.31 0.80
CA PRO A 85 20.56 -16.17 1.15
C PRO A 85 20.07 -15.97 2.60
N LYS A 86 20.13 -14.74 3.12
CA LYS A 86 19.63 -14.35 4.45
C LYS A 86 18.66 -13.18 4.33
N GLY A 87 17.81 -13.20 3.30
CA GLY A 87 16.65 -12.33 3.20
C GLY A 87 15.49 -12.95 3.94
N THR A 88 15.03 -12.32 5.02
CA THR A 88 13.72 -12.57 5.60
C THR A 88 12.68 -12.40 4.50
N THR A 89 12.17 -13.51 3.99
CA THR A 89 11.00 -13.57 3.13
C THR A 89 9.85 -12.96 3.92
N THR A 90 9.53 -11.71 3.66
CA THR A 90 8.21 -11.21 4.06
C THR A 90 7.24 -11.84 3.08
N ASP A 91 6.55 -12.88 3.55
CA ASP A 91 5.56 -13.65 2.82
C ASP A 91 4.39 -12.76 2.38
N HIS A 92 4.54 -12.12 1.22
CA HIS A 92 3.42 -11.49 0.51
C HIS A 92 2.73 -12.51 -0.40
N ASN A 93 2.46 -13.73 0.07
CA ASN A 93 1.70 -14.73 -0.66
C ASN A 93 0.98 -15.70 0.29
N LYS A 94 0.16 -15.19 1.21
CA LYS A 94 -0.90 -16.03 1.81
C LYS A 94 -2.15 -15.94 0.94
N VAL A 95 -2.13 -16.62 -0.20
CA VAL A 95 -3.36 -17.09 -0.84
C VAL A 95 -3.94 -18.15 0.09
N GLN A 96 -4.99 -17.80 0.83
CA GLN A 96 -5.76 -18.76 1.59
C GLN A 96 -6.56 -19.62 0.60
N THR A 97 -5.97 -20.72 0.13
CA THR A 97 -6.73 -21.84 -0.40
C THR A 97 -7.44 -22.50 0.77
N SER A 98 -8.70 -22.12 0.99
CA SER A 98 -9.63 -23.00 1.71
C SER A 98 -9.87 -24.22 0.82
N ASP A 99 -9.66 -25.41 1.36
CA ASP A 99 -9.99 -26.70 0.74
C ASP A 99 -11.50 -26.76 0.43
N ASN A 100 -11.89 -26.26 -0.74
CA ASN A 100 -13.20 -26.49 -1.32
C ASN A 100 -12.96 -27.07 -2.70
N LYS A 101 -13.13 -28.40 -2.80
CA LYS A 101 -13.17 -29.17 -4.04
C LYS A 101 -14.16 -28.49 -4.99
N PRO A 102 -13.74 -27.86 -6.11
CA PRO A 102 -14.68 -27.21 -7.00
C PRO A 102 -15.38 -28.26 -7.85
N ASP A 103 -16.69 -28.39 -7.65
CA ASP A 103 -17.60 -29.03 -8.59
C ASP A 103 -17.56 -28.26 -9.92
N LEU A 104 -17.36 -28.98 -11.03
CA LEU A 104 -16.75 -28.47 -12.26
C LEU A 104 -17.65 -27.56 -13.12
N THR A 105 -18.72 -26.96 -12.58
CA THR A 105 -19.76 -26.30 -13.38
C THR A 105 -20.07 -24.83 -13.04
N GLN A 106 -19.36 -24.19 -12.09
CA GLN A 106 -19.64 -22.78 -11.72
C GLN A 106 -18.40 -21.87 -11.80
N LYS A 107 -18.38 -20.95 -12.78
CA LYS A 107 -17.34 -19.89 -12.86
C LYS A 107 -17.58 -18.83 -11.78
N GLN A 108 -16.55 -18.44 -11.04
CA GLN A 108 -16.61 -17.41 -9.99
C GLN A 108 -15.68 -16.23 -10.30
N SER A 109 -16.04 -15.03 -9.86
CA SER A 109 -15.23 -13.80 -9.96
C SER A 109 -14.12 -13.78 -8.89
N ARG A 110 -13.10 -12.92 -9.05
CA ARG A 110 -11.99 -12.75 -8.08
C ARG A 110 -12.44 -12.42 -6.65
N THR A 111 -13.65 -11.90 -6.48
CA THR A 111 -14.27 -11.59 -5.17
C THR A 111 -15.23 -12.68 -4.67
N GLY A 112 -15.27 -13.85 -5.32
CA GLY A 112 -16.13 -14.98 -4.94
C GLY A 112 -17.57 -14.93 -5.46
N ARG A 113 -17.92 -13.93 -6.29
CA ARG A 113 -19.27 -13.84 -6.88
C ARG A 113 -19.47 -14.87 -7.98
N THR A 114 -20.53 -15.67 -7.91
CA THR A 114 -20.91 -16.61 -8.99
C THR A 114 -21.28 -15.86 -10.27
N ILE A 115 -20.60 -16.21 -11.36
CA ILE A 115 -20.82 -15.62 -12.69
C ILE A 115 -21.93 -16.40 -13.38
N ARG A 116 -23.08 -15.75 -13.63
CA ARG A 116 -24.16 -16.29 -14.45
C ARG A 116 -23.97 -15.83 -15.89
N LEU A 117 -23.60 -16.74 -16.78
CA LEU A 117 -23.47 -16.42 -18.21
C LEU A 117 -24.87 -16.24 -18.85
N PRO A 118 -25.05 -15.28 -19.76
CA PRO A 118 -26.30 -15.09 -20.49
C PRO A 118 -26.66 -16.35 -21.30
N VAL A 119 -27.96 -16.71 -21.30
CA VAL A 119 -28.46 -17.95 -21.95
C VAL A 119 -28.19 -17.98 -23.46
N ARG A 120 -27.99 -16.82 -24.09
CA ARG A 120 -27.74 -16.67 -25.54
C ARG A 120 -26.39 -17.25 -26.03
N PHE A 121 -25.48 -17.58 -25.11
CA PHE A 121 -24.16 -18.16 -25.42
C PHE A 121 -24.06 -19.65 -25.04
N LYS A 122 -25.20 -20.35 -24.97
CA LYS A 122 -25.23 -21.79 -24.83
C LYS A 122 -25.58 -22.37 -26.20
N ASP A 123 -24.62 -23.00 -26.85
CA ASP A 123 -24.86 -23.87 -28.02
C ASP A 123 -25.58 -25.16 -27.59
#